data_AF-A0AAW7XUW3-F1
#
_entry.id   AF-A0AAW7XUW3-F1
#
_cell.length_a   1.000
_cell.length_b   1.000
_cell.length_c   1.000
_cell.angle_alpha   90.00
_cell.angle_beta   90.00
_cell.angle_gamma   90.00
#
_symmetry.space_group_name_H-M   'P 1'
#
loop_
_entity.id
_entity.type
_entity.pdbx_description
1 polymer ?
#
loop_
_entity_poly.entity_id
_entity_poly.type
_entity_poly.pdbx_seq_one_letter_code
_entity_poly.pdbx_strand_id
1 'polypeptide(L)' 'MDYSKSGGPKRRSTAPKHGEHKLQEPKGKQPPKEALLARMKAAAQAKAAK' A
#
# COMPACT_ATOMS: atom_id res chain seq x y z
N MET A 1 -21.36 34.81 5.40
CA MET A 1 -20.54 33.91 6.25
C MET A 1 -19.41 33.40 5.37
N ASP A 2 -18.19 33.89 5.56
CA ASP A 2 -17.02 33.45 4.78
C ASP A 2 -16.48 32.13 5.36
N TYR A 3 -16.86 30.99 4.79
CA TYR A 3 -16.40 29.67 5.24
C TYR A 3 -14.88 29.46 5.09
N SER A 4 -14.18 30.35 4.39
CA SER A 4 -12.71 30.39 4.36
C SER A 4 -12.10 30.85 5.69
N LYS A 5 -12.84 31.60 6.52
CA LYS A 5 -12.39 32.07 7.84
C LYS A 5 -12.70 31.08 8.97
N SER A 6 -13.48 30.03 8.71
CA SER A 6 -13.83 29.06 9.75
C SER A 6 -12.72 28.08 10.08
N GLY A 7 -11.54 28.19 9.46
CA GLY A 7 -10.29 27.52 9.84
C GLY A 7 -10.37 26.00 9.91
N GLY A 8 -9.65 25.29 9.02
CA GLY A 8 -9.60 23.83 9.07
C GLY A 8 -9.14 23.29 10.44
N PRO A 9 -9.47 22.03 10.78
CA PRO A 9 -9.14 21.44 12.06
C PRO A 9 -7.63 21.53 12.36
N LYS A 10 -7.28 22.07 13.53
CA LYS A 10 -5.90 22.18 13.99
C LYS A 10 -5.28 20.78 14.07
N ARG A 11 -4.10 20.61 13.47
CA ARG A 11 -3.35 19.36 13.57
C ARG A 11 -3.07 19.05 15.05
N ARG A 12 -3.35 17.81 15.46
CA ARG A 12 -3.02 17.33 16.80
C ARG A 12 -1.50 17.21 16.92
N SER A 13 -0.96 17.52 18.10
CA SER A 13 0.49 17.50 18.38
C SER A 13 1.15 16.13 18.15
N THR A 14 0.36 15.06 18.06
CA THR A 14 0.82 13.68 17.82
C THR A 14 0.79 13.29 16.34
N ALA A 15 0.41 14.19 15.44
CA ALA A 15 0.46 13.90 14.01
C ALA A 15 1.93 13.85 13.55
N PRO A 16 2.33 12.80 12.80
CA PRO A 16 3.68 12.70 12.28
C PRO A 16 4.00 13.90 11.39
N LYS A 17 5.21 14.44 11.52
CA LYS A 17 5.66 15.54 10.67
C LYS A 17 5.84 15.05 9.23
N HIS A 18 5.70 15.96 8.27
CA HIS A 18 6.05 15.67 6.88
C HIS A 18 7.52 15.21 6.81
N GLY A 19 7.75 13.95 6.44
CA GLY A 19 9.08 13.32 6.43
C GLY A 19 9.31 12.26 7.52
N GLU A 20 8.46 12.19 8.55
CA GLU A 20 8.54 11.12 9.57
C GLU A 20 7.93 9.80 9.09
N HIS A 21 7.15 9.83 8.00
CA HIS A 21 6.78 8.63 7.26
C HIS A 21 8.00 8.10 6.48
N LYS A 22 8.92 7.45 7.18
CA LYS A 22 9.94 6.63 6.52
C LYS A 22 9.18 5.56 5.72
N LEU A 23 9.46 5.45 4.42
CA LEU A 23 8.93 4.39 3.57
C LEU A 23 9.30 3.06 4.23
N GLN A 24 8.31 2.38 4.82
CA GLN A 24 8.55 1.06 5.37
C GLN A 24 8.75 0.14 4.17
N GLU A 25 9.98 -0.35 4.01
CA GLU A 25 10.24 -1.40 3.03
C GLU A 25 9.30 -2.58 3.33
N PRO A 26 8.68 -3.18 2.30
CA PRO A 26 7.81 -4.32 2.50
C PRO A 26 8.57 -5.40 3.26
N LYS A 27 8.09 -5.71 4.48
CA LYS A 27 8.72 -6.70 5.35
C LYS A 27 8.54 -8.08 4.74
N GLY A 28 9.56 -8.55 4.03
CA GLY A 28 9.63 -9.90 3.49
C GLY A 28 10.33 -9.94 2.14
N LYS A 29 11.18 -10.95 1.94
CA LYS A 29 11.75 -11.26 0.63
C LYS A 29 10.59 -11.63 -0.29
N GLN A 30 10.29 -10.79 -1.27
CA GLN A 30 9.38 -11.19 -2.34
C GLN A 30 9.96 -12.43 -3.01
N PRO A 31 9.14 -13.47 -3.28
CA PRO A 31 9.63 -14.65 -3.96
C PRO A 31 10.16 -14.24 -5.35
N PRO A 32 11.18 -14.94 -5.88
CA PRO A 32 11.74 -14.62 -7.19
C PRO A 32 10.66 -14.64 -8.28
N LYS A 33 10.86 -13.88 -9.36
CA LYS A 33 9.91 -13.78 -10.48
C LYS A 33 9.48 -15.15 -11.03
N GLU A 34 10.38 -16.12 -10.99
CA GLU A 34 10.14 -17.52 -11.36
C GLU A 34 8.97 -18.15 -10.58
N ALA A 35 8.92 -17.93 -9.26
CA ALA A 35 7.86 -18.46 -8.41
C ALA A 35 6.49 -17.81 -8.71
N LEU A 36 6.46 -16.55 -9.15
CA LEU A 36 5.24 -15.89 -9.62
C LEU A 36 4.74 -16.53 -10.91
N LEU A 37 5.64 -16.75 -11.88
CA LEU A 37 5.29 -17.38 -13.16
C LEU A 37 4.77 -18.81 -12.96
N ALA A 38 5.35 -19.58 -12.05
CA ALA A 38 4.88 -20.92 -11.71
C ALA A 38 3.44 -20.89 -11.17
N ARG A 39 3.14 -19.97 -10.24
CA ARG A 39 1.78 -19.80 -9.70
C ARG A 39 0.77 -19.41 -10.78
N MET A 40 1.16 -18.53 -11.71
CA MET A 40 0.28 -18.09 -12.79
C MET A 40 -0.05 -19.22 -13.76
N LYS A 41 0.95 -20.04 -14.12
CA LYS A 41 0.75 -21.23 -14.96
C LYS A 41 -0.14 -22.26 -14.28
N ALA A 42 0.09 -22.55 -13.00
CA ALA A 42 -0.74 -23.47 -12.23
C ALA A 42 -2.21 -22.98 -12.13
N ALA A 43 -2.41 -21.68 -11.88
CA ALA A 43 -3.75 -21.10 -11.86
C ALA A 43 -4.45 -21.13 -13.23
N ALA A 44 -3.71 -20.95 -14.32
CA ALA A 44 -4.25 -21.07 -15.67
C ALA A 44 -4.68 -22.52 -15.98
N GLN A 45 -3.87 -23.51 -15.59
CA GLN A 45 -4.23 -24.93 -15.73
C GLN A 45 -5.46 -25.30 -14.89
N ALA A 46 -5.53 -24.84 -13.64
CA ALA A 46 -6.68 -25.09 -12.77
C ALA A 46 -7.98 -24.44 -13.30
N LYS A 47 -7.87 -23.28 -13.96
CA LYS A 47 -9.01 -22.64 -14.63
C LYS A 47 -9.42 -23.34 -15.92
N ALA A 48 -8.47 -23.88 -16.69
CA ALA A 48 -8.75 -24.61 -17.93
C ALA A 48 -9.33 -26.01 -17.67
N ALA A 49 -9.02 -26.60 -16.51
CA ALA A 49 -9.54 -27.91 -16.10
C ALA A 49 -10.92 -27.85 -15.41
N LYS A 50 -11.50 -26.65 -15.24
CA LYS A 50 -12.84 -26.42 -14.69
C LYS A 50 -13.78 -26.01 -15.81
#